data_AF-A0A0F0I4M7-F1
#
_entry.id   AF-A0A0F0I4M7-F1
#
_cell.length_a   1.000
_cell.length_b   1.000
_cell.length_c   1.000
_cell.angle_alpha   90.00
_cell.angle_beta   90.00
_cell.angle_gamma   90.00
#
_symmetry.space_group_name_H-M   'P 1'
#
loop_
_entity.id
_entity.type
_entity.pdbx_description
1 polymer ?
#
loop_
_entity_poly.entity_id
_entity_poly.type
_entity_poly.pdbx_seq_one_letter_code
_entity_poly.pdbx_strand_id
1 'polypeptide(L)'
;MGAPRLRIEGATFKDPNNREITLRGINVAGESKYPKSPDTPSYVPDKFFETDDVSFVGRPFSLDDAHTHFARLRKWGYNTIRYIFTWEAIEHAGPGKYDDEWISFTIEVLRIAKQYQFYVFMDPHQDVWSRLSGGSGAPGWTLYAAGLNPRTFKKTEAALVQNTYDNPAEFPKMIWSTNYTRLVCQTMFTLFWAGRDFAPKAIINGVNIQEYLQGHFIAACRYFAQKIHEAGDLENEVVIGWESLNEPHRGLVGVQDISVVPPDQQLQLGTSPTAFQAMLTGSGRACEETTWAFGGFGPHQTGRELVDPEGESAWLPASYDDHKYGWKRDPEWKLGECLWAQHGVWDPSTDRLLRKDYFAKKPQSGEPLNYDVFTNTYFMEHYRAYKDAIRSVWPESIMLCQPPVMEVPPDLKGSFDDDPNMIHAVHYYDGLTLLTKHW
;
A
#
# COMPACT_ATOMS: atom_id res chain seq x y z
N MET A 1 -28.46 21.71 7.17
CA MET A 1 -27.02 21.70 6.87
C MET A 1 -26.74 22.90 5.96
N GLY A 2 -25.66 23.63 6.20
CA GLY A 2 -25.25 24.74 5.32
C GLY A 2 -24.68 24.21 3.99
N ALA A 3 -24.57 25.07 2.97
CA ALA A 3 -23.94 24.68 1.70
C ALA A 3 -22.47 24.28 1.92
N PRO A 4 -21.95 23.26 1.21
CA PRO A 4 -20.57 22.79 1.37
C PRO A 4 -19.58 23.89 0.97
N ARG A 5 -18.45 24.00 1.70
CA ARG A 5 -17.41 25.02 1.44
C ARG A 5 -16.71 24.83 0.10
N LEU A 6 -16.77 23.63 -0.48
CA LEU A 6 -16.23 23.27 -1.78
C LEU A 6 -17.19 22.27 -2.44
N ARG A 7 -17.54 22.49 -3.71
CA ARG A 7 -18.27 21.51 -4.53
C ARG A 7 -17.63 21.38 -5.91
N ILE A 8 -17.85 20.25 -6.56
CA ILE A 8 -17.42 19.99 -7.93
C ILE A 8 -18.49 20.49 -8.90
N GLU A 9 -18.08 21.24 -9.91
CA GLU A 9 -18.92 21.66 -11.03
C GLU A 9 -18.15 21.44 -12.33
N GLY A 10 -18.43 20.30 -12.98
CA GLY A 10 -17.67 19.83 -14.15
C GLY A 10 -16.20 19.63 -13.78
N ALA A 11 -15.31 20.38 -14.43
CA ALA A 11 -13.86 20.31 -14.21
C ALA A 11 -13.34 21.33 -13.17
N THR A 12 -14.22 22.02 -12.46
CA THR A 12 -13.83 23.11 -11.55
C THR A 12 -14.36 22.90 -10.13
N PHE A 13 -13.65 23.43 -9.14
CA PHE A 13 -14.17 23.55 -7.79
C PHE A 13 -14.81 24.92 -7.58
N LYS A 14 -15.98 24.95 -6.95
CA LYS A 14 -16.69 26.18 -6.61
C LYS A 14 -16.94 26.28 -5.11
N ASP A 15 -16.87 27.49 -4.58
CA ASP A 15 -17.29 27.80 -3.21
C ASP A 15 -18.79 28.21 -3.15
N PRO A 16 -19.36 28.47 -1.96
CA PRO A 16 -20.75 28.92 -1.84
C PRO A 16 -21.10 30.23 -2.57
N ASN A 17 -20.12 31.02 -2.97
CA ASN A 17 -20.29 32.28 -3.72
C ASN A 17 -20.05 32.11 -5.24
N ASN A 18 -19.95 30.87 -5.73
CA ASN A 18 -19.65 30.53 -7.13
C ASN A 18 -18.27 31.00 -7.62
N ARG A 19 -17.34 31.27 -6.70
CA ARG A 19 -15.95 31.55 -7.04
C ARG A 19 -15.26 30.24 -7.39
N GLU A 20 -14.42 30.28 -8.41
CA GLU A 20 -13.55 29.16 -8.73
C GLU A 20 -12.42 29.04 -7.73
N ILE A 21 -12.19 27.83 -7.22
CA ILE A 21 -11.16 27.53 -6.25
C ILE A 21 -10.12 26.63 -6.91
N THR A 22 -8.88 27.11 -6.99
CA THR A 22 -7.74 26.26 -7.34
C THR A 22 -7.15 25.67 -6.06
N LEU A 23 -7.11 24.34 -5.97
CA LEU A 23 -6.42 23.64 -4.89
C LEU A 23 -4.91 23.62 -5.19
N ARG A 24 -4.12 24.32 -4.38
CA ARG A 24 -2.65 24.30 -4.41
C ARG A 24 -2.17 23.93 -3.02
N GLY A 25 -1.59 22.74 -2.91
CA GLY A 25 -1.34 22.14 -1.63
C GLY A 25 -0.02 21.39 -1.54
N ILE A 26 0.14 20.72 -0.41
CA ILE A 26 1.28 19.87 -0.09
C ILE A 26 0.82 18.59 0.61
N ASN A 27 1.59 17.52 0.44
CA ASN A 27 1.52 16.33 1.27
C ASN A 27 1.99 16.66 2.69
N VAL A 28 1.13 16.51 3.68
CA VAL A 28 1.52 16.59 5.09
C VAL A 28 1.79 15.17 5.57
N ALA A 29 3.03 14.73 5.37
CA ALA A 29 3.52 13.45 5.83
C ALA A 29 4.12 13.54 7.23
N GLY A 30 5.13 14.41 7.47
CA GLY A 30 5.73 14.60 8.81
C GLY A 30 6.11 13.30 9.54
N GLU A 31 6.66 12.33 8.83
CA GLU A 31 6.95 10.97 9.35
C GLU A 31 5.71 10.14 9.76
N SER A 32 4.48 10.51 9.41
CA SER A 32 3.24 9.71 9.59
C SER A 32 3.28 8.33 8.93
N LYS A 33 4.29 8.05 8.10
CA LYS A 33 4.56 6.73 7.53
C LYS A 33 5.13 5.73 8.54
N TYR A 34 5.63 6.21 9.68
CA TYR A 34 6.25 5.40 10.74
C TYR A 34 5.72 5.78 12.12
N PRO A 35 5.65 4.83 13.06
CA PRO A 35 5.22 5.13 14.42
C PRO A 35 6.14 6.17 15.08
N LYS A 36 5.59 6.90 16.05
CA LYS A 36 6.35 7.82 16.90
C LYS A 36 7.02 7.09 18.07
N SER A 37 6.33 6.08 18.63
CA SER A 37 6.80 5.28 19.75
C SER A 37 6.65 3.79 19.44
N PRO A 38 7.67 2.95 19.72
CA PRO A 38 9.02 3.34 20.08
C PRO A 38 9.73 4.08 18.93
N ASP A 39 10.66 4.99 19.24
CA ASP A 39 11.45 5.69 18.21
C ASP A 39 12.38 4.69 17.50
N THR A 40 11.95 4.24 16.33
CA THR A 40 12.61 3.21 15.54
C THR A 40 12.88 3.75 14.13
N PRO A 41 13.90 4.61 13.97
CA PRO A 41 14.26 5.11 12.65
C PRO A 41 14.73 3.97 11.74
N SER A 42 14.78 4.20 10.43
CA SER A 42 14.99 3.17 9.40
C SER A 42 16.31 2.40 9.48
N TYR A 43 17.26 2.82 10.32
CA TYR A 43 18.56 2.19 10.50
C TYR A 43 18.71 1.48 11.86
N VAL A 44 17.66 1.47 12.70
CA VAL A 44 17.68 0.83 14.02
C VAL A 44 16.93 -0.52 13.95
N PRO A 45 17.60 -1.66 14.21
CA PRO A 45 16.95 -2.98 14.20
C PRO A 45 16.15 -3.26 15.47
N ASP A 46 16.51 -2.64 16.59
CA ASP A 46 15.90 -2.90 17.89
C ASP A 46 14.41 -2.58 17.86
N LYS A 47 13.59 -3.54 18.32
CA LYS A 47 12.12 -3.46 18.30
C LYS A 47 11.47 -3.29 16.93
N PHE A 48 12.22 -3.34 15.83
CA PHE A 48 11.68 -3.17 14.48
C PHE A 48 10.55 -4.17 14.16
N PHE A 49 10.67 -5.42 14.63
CA PHE A 49 9.65 -6.44 14.42
C PHE A 49 8.49 -6.41 15.43
N GLU A 50 8.53 -5.52 16.43
CA GLU A 50 7.44 -5.31 17.38
C GLU A 50 6.44 -4.34 16.73
N THR A 51 5.34 -4.90 16.19
CA THR A 51 4.37 -4.13 15.40
C THR A 51 3.06 -3.82 16.11
N ASP A 52 2.77 -4.53 17.19
CA ASP A 52 1.44 -4.49 17.82
C ASP A 52 1.37 -3.48 18.97
N ASP A 53 2.51 -3.03 19.48
CA ASP A 53 2.64 -2.08 20.59
C ASP A 53 3.42 -0.86 20.10
N VAL A 54 2.81 -0.16 19.14
CA VAL A 54 3.35 1.05 18.53
C VAL A 54 2.31 2.17 18.61
N SER A 55 2.75 3.42 18.66
CA SER A 55 1.84 4.57 18.65
C SER A 55 2.23 5.56 17.58
N PHE A 56 1.25 6.01 16.82
CA PHE A 56 1.38 7.08 15.83
C PHE A 56 0.97 8.45 16.38
N VAL A 57 0.53 8.53 17.65
CA VAL A 57 0.17 9.79 18.31
C VAL A 57 1.36 10.76 18.25
N GLY A 58 1.10 12.00 17.83
CA GLY A 58 2.15 12.99 17.60
C GLY A 58 2.77 12.97 16.20
N ARG A 59 2.27 12.16 15.26
CA ARG A 59 2.54 12.26 13.82
C ARG A 59 1.35 12.91 13.10
N PRO A 60 1.52 13.85 12.15
CA PRO A 60 2.77 14.26 11.49
C PRO A 60 3.66 15.20 12.33
N PHE A 61 3.14 15.74 13.43
CA PHE A 61 3.84 16.60 14.38
C PHE A 61 2.98 16.75 15.64
N SER A 62 3.54 17.28 16.72
CA SER A 62 2.78 17.52 17.96
C SER A 62 1.65 18.55 17.76
N LEU A 63 0.65 18.57 18.65
CA LEU A 63 -0.40 19.60 18.62
C LEU A 63 0.19 21.02 18.83
N ASP A 64 1.22 21.13 19.67
CA ASP A 64 1.90 22.41 19.93
C ASP A 64 2.61 22.94 18.66
N ASP A 65 3.20 22.05 17.87
CA ASP A 65 3.89 22.40 16.62
C ASP A 65 2.90 22.63 15.46
N ALA A 66 1.69 22.09 15.54
CA ALA A 66 0.72 22.12 14.44
C ALA A 66 0.40 23.55 13.98
N HIS A 67 0.20 24.48 14.93
CA HIS A 67 -0.01 25.90 14.62
C HIS A 67 1.18 26.51 13.86
N THR A 68 2.42 26.19 14.27
CA THR A 68 3.64 26.66 13.60
C THR A 68 3.71 26.16 12.15
N HIS A 69 3.44 24.88 11.92
CA HIS A 69 3.49 24.29 10.59
C HIS A 69 2.38 24.83 9.68
N PHE A 70 1.14 24.84 10.13
CA PHE A 70 0.01 25.32 9.34
C PHE A 70 0.09 26.82 9.05
N ALA A 71 0.58 27.64 9.99
CA ALA A 71 0.84 29.05 9.74
C ALA A 71 1.89 29.27 8.63
N ARG A 72 2.96 28.46 8.61
CA ARG A 72 4.00 28.52 7.55
C ARG A 72 3.41 28.16 6.20
N LEU A 73 2.70 27.03 6.12
CA LEU A 73 2.08 26.57 4.87
C LEU A 73 1.10 27.61 4.31
N ARG A 74 0.28 28.25 5.15
CA ARG A 74 -0.59 29.36 4.72
C ARG A 74 0.18 30.58 4.24
N LYS A 75 1.26 30.97 4.93
CA LYS A 75 2.11 32.09 4.51
C LYS A 75 2.78 31.85 3.16
N TRP A 76 3.06 30.59 2.81
CA TRP A 76 3.58 30.20 1.50
C TRP A 76 2.51 30.15 0.40
N GLY A 77 1.24 30.38 0.74
CA GLY A 77 0.13 30.43 -0.21
C GLY A 77 -0.56 29.10 -0.48
N TYR A 78 -0.21 28.03 0.25
CA TYR A 78 -0.94 26.76 0.15
C TYR A 78 -2.34 26.90 0.76
N ASN A 79 -3.33 26.28 0.13
CA ASN A 79 -4.70 26.21 0.62
C ASN A 79 -5.22 24.77 0.79
N THR A 80 -4.49 23.77 0.32
CA THR A 80 -4.90 22.36 0.40
C THR A 80 -3.83 21.51 1.08
N ILE A 81 -4.27 20.50 1.82
CA ILE A 81 -3.41 19.49 2.45
C ILE A 81 -3.89 18.11 2.00
N ARG A 82 -2.97 17.31 1.49
CA ARG A 82 -3.13 15.85 1.42
C ARG A 82 -2.66 15.28 2.76
N TYR A 83 -3.59 14.87 3.60
CA TYR A 83 -3.29 14.40 4.96
C TYR A 83 -3.00 12.91 4.94
N ILE A 84 -1.73 12.56 5.11
CA ILE A 84 -1.25 11.19 5.03
C ILE A 84 -1.47 10.48 6.37
N PHE A 85 -2.10 9.31 6.29
CA PHE A 85 -2.12 8.32 7.37
C PHE A 85 -1.86 6.93 6.80
N THR A 86 -1.49 5.97 7.65
CA THR A 86 -1.30 4.57 7.24
C THR A 86 -2.41 3.71 7.82
N TRP A 87 -2.70 2.58 7.18
CA TRP A 87 -3.59 1.58 7.78
C TRP A 87 -3.05 1.09 9.13
N GLU A 88 -1.72 0.96 9.26
CA GLU A 88 -1.04 0.65 10.52
C GLU A 88 -1.38 1.65 11.63
N ALA A 89 -1.45 2.95 11.35
CA ALA A 89 -1.82 3.95 12.34
C ALA A 89 -3.22 3.72 12.93
N ILE A 90 -4.13 3.10 12.18
CA ILE A 90 -5.49 2.79 12.63
C ILE A 90 -5.56 1.43 13.34
N GLU A 91 -4.91 0.40 12.80
CA GLU A 91 -5.19 -1.01 13.15
C GLU A 91 -3.90 -1.83 13.41
N HIS A 92 -2.88 -1.23 14.05
CA HIS A 92 -1.60 -1.90 14.33
C HIS A 92 -1.71 -3.10 15.28
N ALA A 93 -2.56 -3.02 16.32
CA ALA A 93 -2.66 -4.02 17.40
C ALA A 93 -3.29 -5.36 16.97
N GLY A 94 -3.83 -5.42 15.75
CA GLY A 94 -4.45 -6.61 15.18
C GLY A 94 -5.79 -6.33 14.49
N PRO A 95 -6.32 -7.31 13.77
CA PRO A 95 -7.57 -7.19 13.03
C PRO A 95 -8.75 -6.83 13.96
N GLY A 96 -9.48 -5.79 13.61
CA GLY A 96 -10.62 -5.21 14.31
C GLY A 96 -10.27 -4.36 15.54
N LYS A 97 -8.99 -4.09 15.80
CA LYS A 97 -8.55 -3.33 16.98
C LYS A 97 -8.07 -1.95 16.56
N TYR A 98 -8.96 -0.97 16.65
CA TYR A 98 -8.70 0.40 16.20
C TYR A 98 -8.06 1.27 17.30
N ASP A 99 -7.12 2.13 16.91
CA ASP A 99 -6.43 3.08 17.79
C ASP A 99 -7.23 4.39 17.93
N ASP A 100 -8.15 4.43 18.90
CA ASP A 100 -8.94 5.62 19.21
C ASP A 100 -8.10 6.80 19.74
N GLU A 101 -6.91 6.53 20.31
CA GLU A 101 -6.02 7.58 20.80
C GLU A 101 -5.40 8.35 19.63
N TRP A 102 -4.88 7.63 18.63
CA TRP A 102 -4.37 8.24 17.40
C TRP A 102 -5.47 8.94 16.59
N ILE A 103 -6.66 8.35 16.51
CA ILE A 103 -7.81 8.99 15.83
C ILE A 103 -8.19 10.31 16.50
N SER A 104 -8.29 10.31 17.83
CA SER A 104 -8.62 11.50 18.62
C SER A 104 -7.56 12.59 18.43
N PHE A 105 -6.29 12.21 18.49
CA PHE A 105 -5.17 13.10 18.20
C PHE A 105 -5.27 13.72 16.79
N THR A 106 -5.59 12.91 15.78
CA THR A 106 -5.70 13.38 14.39
C THR A 106 -6.86 14.36 14.20
N ILE A 107 -8.00 14.12 14.85
CA ILE A 107 -9.14 15.06 14.88
C ILE A 107 -8.71 16.42 15.42
N GLU A 108 -7.92 16.47 16.48
CA GLU A 108 -7.39 17.74 17.01
C GLU A 108 -6.44 18.43 16.03
N VAL A 109 -5.57 17.69 15.34
CA VAL A 109 -4.72 18.27 14.26
C VAL A 109 -5.59 18.87 13.15
N LEU A 110 -6.67 18.19 12.74
CA LEU A 110 -7.61 18.70 11.73
C LEU A 110 -8.35 19.95 12.20
N ARG A 111 -8.75 20.02 13.48
CA ARG A 111 -9.33 21.23 14.10
C ARG A 111 -8.36 22.40 14.08
N ILE A 112 -7.06 22.16 14.28
CA ILE A 112 -6.05 23.22 14.13
C ILE A 112 -5.96 23.63 12.66
N ALA A 113 -5.88 22.68 11.71
CA ALA A 113 -5.85 22.98 10.27
C ALA A 113 -7.05 23.81 9.81
N LYS A 114 -8.24 23.58 10.40
CA LYS A 114 -9.47 24.35 10.15
C LYS A 114 -9.29 25.84 10.44
N GLN A 115 -8.62 26.21 11.53
CA GLN A 115 -8.37 27.61 11.90
C GLN A 115 -7.54 28.35 10.84
N TYR A 116 -6.75 27.62 10.07
CA TYR A 116 -5.94 28.13 8.96
C TYR A 116 -6.65 28.04 7.60
N GLN A 117 -7.93 27.66 7.58
CA GLN A 117 -8.78 27.63 6.39
C GLN A 117 -8.23 26.71 5.28
N PHE A 118 -7.60 25.59 5.65
CA PHE A 118 -7.21 24.58 4.68
C PHE A 118 -8.42 23.81 4.14
N TYR A 119 -8.26 23.25 2.96
CA TYR A 119 -9.03 22.11 2.46
C TYR A 119 -8.18 20.85 2.64
N VAL A 120 -8.69 19.85 3.32
CA VAL A 120 -7.96 18.63 3.66
C VAL A 120 -8.68 17.44 3.05
N PHE A 121 -7.95 16.59 2.35
CA PHE A 121 -8.45 15.26 2.01
C PHE A 121 -7.58 14.20 2.67
N MET A 122 -8.23 13.11 3.08
CA MET A 122 -7.62 12.03 3.85
C MET A 122 -7.05 10.99 2.90
N ASP A 123 -5.76 10.67 3.05
CA ASP A 123 -5.02 9.75 2.19
C ASP A 123 -4.57 8.50 2.96
N PRO A 124 -5.20 7.32 2.73
CA PRO A 124 -4.70 6.05 3.19
C PRO A 124 -3.44 5.68 2.38
N HIS A 125 -2.30 5.99 2.97
CA HIS A 125 -1.01 5.95 2.33
C HIS A 125 -0.31 4.61 2.53
N GLN A 126 0.37 4.15 1.49
CA GLN A 126 1.29 3.02 1.53
C GLN A 126 2.43 3.23 0.53
N ASP A 127 3.60 2.69 0.86
CA ASP A 127 4.65 2.42 -0.10
C ASP A 127 5.11 0.99 0.13
N VAL A 128 5.24 0.20 -0.94
CA VAL A 128 5.71 -1.20 -0.88
C VAL A 128 5.07 -2.00 0.27
N TRP A 129 3.75 -1.85 0.43
CA TRP A 129 2.89 -2.56 1.39
C TRP A 129 3.06 -2.19 2.87
N SER A 130 4.22 -2.42 3.48
CA SER A 130 4.43 -2.30 4.93
C SER A 130 5.84 -1.83 5.25
N ARG A 131 6.05 -1.28 6.46
CA ARG A 131 7.40 -0.98 6.94
C ARG A 131 8.30 -2.22 7.01
N LEU A 132 7.71 -3.38 7.29
CA LEU A 132 8.42 -4.66 7.30
C LEU A 132 8.83 -5.16 5.91
N SER A 133 8.35 -4.54 4.83
CA SER A 133 8.76 -4.77 3.43
C SER A 133 9.49 -3.58 2.82
N GLY A 134 10.01 -2.67 3.66
CA GLY A 134 10.89 -1.58 3.23
C GLY A 134 10.20 -0.25 2.94
N GLY A 135 8.91 -0.12 3.25
CA GLY A 135 8.14 1.10 3.02
C GLY A 135 7.22 1.46 4.18
N SER A 136 5.90 1.52 3.93
CA SER A 136 4.89 1.88 4.94
C SER A 136 3.48 1.50 4.48
N GLY A 137 2.50 1.53 5.39
CA GLY A 137 1.08 1.41 5.02
C GLY A 137 0.33 0.37 5.84
N ALA A 138 0.39 -0.88 5.42
CA ALA A 138 -0.32 -1.99 6.04
C ALA A 138 0.33 -2.43 7.37
N PRO A 139 -0.47 -2.75 8.40
CA PRO A 139 0.02 -3.23 9.68
C PRO A 139 0.70 -4.60 9.55
N GLY A 140 1.64 -4.88 10.47
CA GLY A 140 2.46 -6.08 10.44
C GLY A 140 1.67 -7.40 10.42
N TRP A 141 0.49 -7.43 11.08
CA TRP A 141 -0.39 -8.61 11.10
C TRP A 141 -0.83 -9.05 9.70
N THR A 142 -0.87 -8.16 8.70
CA THR A 142 -1.26 -8.53 7.32
C THR A 142 -0.27 -9.50 6.67
N LEU A 143 1.03 -9.36 6.97
CA LEU A 143 2.06 -10.27 6.47
C LEU A 143 1.93 -11.65 7.12
N TYR A 144 1.70 -11.69 8.43
CA TYR A 144 1.47 -12.94 9.15
C TYR A 144 0.16 -13.62 8.69
N ALA A 145 -0.89 -12.85 8.42
CA ALA A 145 -2.13 -13.36 7.84
C ALA A 145 -1.87 -14.02 6.47
N ALA A 146 -1.05 -13.41 5.62
CA ALA A 146 -0.64 -14.00 4.34
C ALA A 146 0.32 -15.19 4.46
N GLY A 147 0.70 -15.60 5.68
CA GLY A 147 1.62 -16.70 5.91
C GLY A 147 3.10 -16.33 5.74
N LEU A 148 3.44 -15.03 5.70
CA LEU A 148 4.82 -14.55 5.52
C LEU A 148 5.50 -14.30 6.87
N ASN A 149 6.81 -14.51 6.91
CA ASN A 149 7.68 -14.33 8.06
C ASN A 149 8.65 -13.14 7.83
N PRO A 150 8.35 -11.94 8.36
CA PRO A 150 9.19 -10.77 8.13
C PRO A 150 10.63 -10.89 8.60
N ARG A 151 10.90 -11.78 9.58
CA ARG A 151 12.24 -11.96 10.16
C ARG A 151 13.24 -12.58 9.20
N THR A 152 12.77 -13.29 8.18
CA THR A 152 13.63 -14.01 7.22
C THR A 152 13.75 -13.27 5.88
N PHE A 153 13.04 -12.16 5.68
CA PHE A 153 13.00 -11.44 4.40
C PHE A 153 14.37 -10.98 3.90
N LYS A 154 15.28 -10.60 4.79
CA LYS A 154 16.65 -10.27 4.41
C LYS A 154 17.38 -11.48 3.84
N LYS A 155 17.31 -12.62 4.54
CA LYS A 155 18.05 -13.83 4.17
C LYS A 155 17.53 -14.42 2.87
N THR A 156 16.23 -14.34 2.63
CA THR A 156 15.59 -14.81 1.40
C THR A 156 15.53 -13.75 0.30
N GLU A 157 16.00 -12.53 0.57
CA GLU A 157 15.74 -11.32 -0.21
C GLU A 157 14.27 -11.10 -0.65
N ALA A 158 13.32 -11.58 0.15
CA ALA A 158 11.89 -11.42 -0.14
C ALA A 158 11.44 -9.96 -0.01
N ALA A 159 12.18 -9.16 0.78
CA ALA A 159 12.18 -7.71 0.79
C ALA A 159 13.53 -7.20 1.32
N LEU A 160 14.02 -6.09 0.76
CA LEU A 160 15.20 -5.37 1.23
C LEU A 160 14.77 -4.22 2.14
N VAL A 161 15.29 -4.22 3.37
CA VAL A 161 14.87 -3.30 4.42
C VAL A 161 16.11 -2.77 5.13
N GLN A 162 16.21 -1.45 5.28
CA GLN A 162 17.39 -0.83 5.90
C GLN A 162 17.57 -1.26 7.36
N ASN A 163 16.47 -1.42 8.11
CA ASN A 163 16.50 -1.83 9.53
C ASN A 163 17.17 -3.19 9.75
N THR A 164 17.18 -4.07 8.74
CA THR A 164 17.77 -5.42 8.85
C THR A 164 19.12 -5.52 8.15
N TYR A 165 19.51 -4.55 7.34
CA TYR A 165 20.75 -4.56 6.56
C TYR A 165 21.99 -4.63 7.47
N ASP A 166 23.02 -5.39 7.08
CA ASP A 166 24.20 -5.64 7.95
C ASP A 166 24.90 -4.36 8.38
N ASN A 167 25.07 -3.44 7.42
CA ASN A 167 25.54 -2.10 7.67
C ASN A 167 24.51 -1.09 7.11
N PRO A 168 23.58 -0.57 7.94
CA PRO A 168 22.54 0.35 7.47
C PRO A 168 23.05 1.60 6.73
N ALA A 169 24.30 2.01 6.97
CA ALA A 169 24.93 3.13 6.27
C ALA A 169 25.27 2.82 4.79
N GLU A 170 25.39 1.54 4.44
CA GLU A 170 25.66 1.04 3.09
C GLU A 170 24.38 0.64 2.35
N PHE A 171 23.20 0.75 2.99
CA PHE A 171 21.93 0.44 2.34
C PHE A 171 21.77 1.25 1.05
N PRO A 172 21.63 0.59 -0.12
CA PRO A 172 21.73 1.29 -1.39
C PRO A 172 20.63 2.34 -1.57
N LYS A 173 21.02 3.54 -2.02
CA LYS A 173 20.07 4.64 -2.26
C LYS A 173 19.03 4.21 -3.29
N MET A 174 17.77 4.53 -3.04
CA MET A 174 16.62 4.25 -3.92
C MET A 174 16.35 2.75 -4.21
N ILE A 175 16.99 1.81 -3.51
CA ILE A 175 16.72 0.37 -3.73
C ILE A 175 15.35 -0.05 -3.20
N TRP A 176 14.77 0.69 -2.24
CA TRP A 176 13.51 0.33 -1.59
C TRP A 176 12.36 0.09 -2.58
N SER A 177 12.33 0.82 -3.70
CA SER A 177 11.26 0.71 -4.70
C SER A 177 11.36 -0.59 -5.51
N THR A 178 12.50 -1.28 -5.52
CA THR A 178 12.61 -2.63 -6.11
C THR A 178 11.87 -3.69 -5.29
N ASN A 179 11.43 -3.38 -4.06
CA ASN A 179 10.58 -4.28 -3.29
C ASN A 179 9.24 -4.57 -3.97
N TYR A 180 8.71 -3.65 -4.80
CA TYR A 180 7.48 -3.91 -5.59
C TYR A 180 7.59 -5.18 -6.46
N THR A 181 8.81 -5.56 -6.85
CA THR A 181 9.09 -6.70 -7.73
C THR A 181 9.72 -7.88 -6.99
N ARG A 182 9.72 -7.85 -5.64
CA ARG A 182 10.15 -8.96 -4.79
C ARG A 182 8.95 -9.71 -4.22
N LEU A 183 9.22 -10.89 -3.68
CA LEU A 183 8.19 -11.86 -3.28
C LEU A 183 7.10 -11.25 -2.40
N VAL A 184 7.47 -10.42 -1.41
CA VAL A 184 6.51 -9.90 -0.42
C VAL A 184 5.49 -9.00 -1.09
N CYS A 185 5.91 -7.95 -1.79
CA CYS A 185 4.95 -7.04 -2.44
C CYS A 185 4.21 -7.74 -3.58
N GLN A 186 4.90 -8.56 -4.39
CA GLN A 186 4.25 -9.37 -5.42
C GLN A 186 3.12 -10.22 -4.83
N THR A 187 3.37 -10.88 -3.70
CA THR A 187 2.39 -11.72 -3.05
C THR A 187 1.28 -10.89 -2.43
N MET A 188 1.60 -9.92 -1.57
CA MET A 188 0.60 -9.16 -0.83
C MET A 188 -0.38 -8.40 -1.72
N PHE A 189 0.12 -7.72 -2.77
CA PHE A 189 -0.78 -7.05 -3.72
C PHE A 189 -1.62 -8.05 -4.51
N THR A 190 -1.08 -9.20 -4.90
CA THR A 190 -1.88 -10.23 -5.59
C THR A 190 -3.00 -10.77 -4.70
N LEU A 191 -2.70 -11.04 -3.42
CA LEU A 191 -3.71 -11.48 -2.46
C LEU A 191 -4.76 -10.40 -2.19
N PHE A 192 -4.32 -9.15 -2.03
CA PHE A 192 -5.21 -8.02 -1.78
C PHE A 192 -6.16 -7.74 -2.95
N TRP A 193 -5.72 -7.84 -4.21
CA TRP A 193 -6.56 -7.53 -5.36
C TRP A 193 -7.32 -8.73 -5.93
N ALA A 194 -6.69 -9.91 -5.95
CA ALA A 194 -7.15 -11.06 -6.73
C ALA A 194 -6.91 -12.41 -6.03
N GLY A 195 -6.90 -12.41 -4.69
CA GLY A 195 -6.73 -13.63 -3.90
C GLY A 195 -7.78 -14.71 -4.18
N ARG A 196 -9.03 -14.35 -4.55
CA ARG A 196 -10.04 -15.34 -4.92
C ARG A 196 -9.71 -16.10 -6.19
N ASP A 197 -9.06 -15.43 -7.13
CA ASP A 197 -8.72 -15.99 -8.44
C ASP A 197 -7.41 -16.78 -8.40
N PHE A 198 -6.38 -16.21 -7.77
CA PHE A 198 -5.02 -16.76 -7.83
C PHE A 198 -4.59 -17.49 -6.56
N ALA A 199 -5.30 -17.30 -5.46
CA ALA A 199 -5.03 -18.00 -4.20
C ALA A 199 -6.33 -18.53 -3.55
N PRO A 200 -7.18 -19.30 -4.27
CA PRO A 200 -8.46 -19.75 -3.75
C PRO A 200 -8.37 -20.57 -2.45
N LYS A 201 -7.25 -21.26 -2.20
CA LYS A 201 -7.02 -21.99 -0.95
C LYS A 201 -6.69 -21.09 0.24
N ALA A 202 -6.29 -19.84 0.00
CA ALA A 202 -5.94 -18.90 1.05
C ALA A 202 -7.19 -18.37 1.75
N ILE A 203 -7.75 -19.18 2.66
CA ILE A 203 -8.95 -18.88 3.43
C ILE A 203 -8.58 -18.74 4.91
N ILE A 204 -8.98 -17.63 5.52
CA ILE A 204 -8.86 -17.36 6.95
C ILE A 204 -10.23 -16.99 7.49
N ASN A 205 -10.61 -17.57 8.63
CA ASN A 205 -11.87 -17.28 9.30
C ASN A 205 -13.11 -17.47 8.40
N GLY A 206 -13.02 -18.42 7.46
CA GLY A 206 -14.12 -18.77 6.55
C GLY A 206 -14.26 -17.87 5.31
N VAL A 207 -13.39 -16.87 5.13
CA VAL A 207 -13.37 -16.00 3.95
C VAL A 207 -12.03 -16.06 3.23
N ASN A 208 -12.01 -15.79 1.93
CA ASN A 208 -10.75 -15.71 1.18
C ASN A 208 -9.91 -14.51 1.68
N ILE A 209 -8.58 -14.65 1.64
CA ILE A 209 -7.63 -13.64 2.10
C ILE A 209 -7.84 -12.26 1.43
N GLN A 210 -8.32 -12.23 0.19
CA GLN A 210 -8.70 -10.99 -0.49
C GLN A 210 -9.80 -10.25 0.28
N GLU A 211 -10.90 -10.93 0.58
CA GLU A 211 -12.03 -10.38 1.33
C GLU A 211 -11.61 -10.01 2.75
N TYR A 212 -10.76 -10.82 3.37
CA TYR A 212 -10.21 -10.55 4.69
C TYR A 212 -9.41 -9.23 4.71
N LEU A 213 -8.43 -9.08 3.83
CA LEU A 213 -7.56 -7.90 3.81
C LEU A 213 -8.31 -6.64 3.35
N GLN A 214 -9.09 -6.71 2.27
CA GLN A 214 -9.88 -5.58 1.79
C GLN A 214 -10.94 -5.16 2.82
N GLY A 215 -11.63 -6.14 3.42
CA GLY A 215 -12.66 -5.88 4.43
C GLY A 215 -12.11 -5.16 5.65
N HIS A 216 -10.97 -5.60 6.18
CA HIS A 216 -10.33 -4.93 7.32
C HIS A 216 -9.82 -3.53 6.96
N PHE A 217 -9.13 -3.36 5.82
CA PHE A 217 -8.67 -2.04 5.36
C PHE A 217 -9.83 -1.05 5.21
N ILE A 218 -10.89 -1.45 4.50
CA ILE A 218 -12.07 -0.61 4.27
C ILE A 218 -12.78 -0.30 5.59
N ALA A 219 -12.90 -1.29 6.50
CA ALA A 219 -13.52 -1.10 7.79
C ALA A 219 -12.73 -0.12 8.68
N ALA A 220 -11.39 -0.19 8.68
CA ALA A 220 -10.52 0.74 9.40
C ALA A 220 -10.69 2.18 8.89
N CYS A 221 -10.64 2.39 7.58
CA CYS A 221 -10.86 3.70 6.97
C CYS A 221 -12.28 4.23 7.23
N ARG A 222 -13.31 3.37 7.14
CA ARG A 222 -14.69 3.71 7.49
C ARG A 222 -14.83 4.08 8.96
N TYR A 223 -14.16 3.36 9.87
CA TYR A 223 -14.17 3.66 11.29
C TYR A 223 -13.57 5.05 11.56
N PHE A 224 -12.45 5.37 10.92
CA PHE A 224 -11.85 6.68 11.03
C PHE A 224 -12.76 7.78 10.46
N ALA A 225 -13.39 7.55 9.30
CA ALA A 225 -14.40 8.45 8.75
C ALA A 225 -15.58 8.67 9.70
N GLN A 226 -16.08 7.61 10.34
CA GLN A 226 -17.14 7.68 11.34
C GLN A 226 -16.74 8.58 12.53
N LYS A 227 -15.49 8.50 12.99
CA LYS A 227 -15.00 9.37 14.07
C LYS A 227 -14.85 10.83 13.67
N ILE A 228 -14.43 11.10 12.43
CA ILE A 228 -14.42 12.47 11.88
C ILE A 228 -15.86 13.01 11.75
N HIS A 229 -16.81 12.18 11.32
CA HIS A 229 -18.22 12.55 11.24
C HIS A 229 -18.82 12.85 12.62
N GLU A 230 -18.58 11.99 13.61
CA GLU A 230 -19.02 12.15 15.00
C GLU A 230 -18.49 13.42 15.67
N ALA A 231 -17.31 13.91 15.24
CA ALA A 231 -16.76 15.18 15.73
C ALA A 231 -17.66 16.38 15.38
N GLY A 232 -18.43 16.31 14.28
CA GLY A 232 -19.49 17.26 13.92
C GLY A 232 -19.03 18.62 13.40
N ASP A 233 -17.72 18.91 13.40
CA ASP A 233 -17.16 20.22 13.09
C ASP A 233 -16.05 20.20 12.03
N LEU A 234 -15.84 19.08 11.33
CA LEU A 234 -14.73 18.90 10.37
C LEU A 234 -15.19 18.79 8.91
N GLU A 235 -16.20 17.96 8.65
CA GLU A 235 -16.74 17.71 7.30
C GLU A 235 -17.35 18.98 6.70
N ASN A 236 -17.20 19.17 5.39
CA ASN A 236 -17.62 20.37 4.67
C ASN A 236 -16.99 21.70 5.16
N GLU A 237 -16.15 21.69 6.19
CA GLU A 237 -15.45 22.85 6.73
C GLU A 237 -13.95 22.81 6.42
N VAL A 238 -13.25 21.79 6.92
CA VAL A 238 -11.81 21.56 6.67
C VAL A 238 -11.58 20.28 5.91
N VAL A 239 -12.26 19.18 6.27
CA VAL A 239 -12.18 17.92 5.52
C VAL A 239 -13.14 17.98 4.35
N ILE A 240 -12.62 17.79 3.13
CA ILE A 240 -13.39 17.84 1.88
C ILE A 240 -13.65 16.48 1.26
N GLY A 241 -12.90 15.44 1.63
CA GLY A 241 -13.02 14.15 0.98
C GLY A 241 -11.95 13.14 1.38
N TRP A 242 -11.98 12.01 0.68
CA TRP A 242 -11.14 10.84 0.92
C TRP A 242 -10.52 10.37 -0.39
N GLU A 243 -9.24 10.01 -0.34
CA GLU A 243 -8.56 9.29 -1.40
C GLU A 243 -8.69 7.78 -1.21
N SER A 244 -8.61 7.01 -2.30
CA SER A 244 -8.86 5.57 -2.30
C SER A 244 -7.75 4.74 -1.65
N LEU A 245 -6.53 4.85 -2.20
CA LEU A 245 -5.33 4.14 -1.76
C LEU A 245 -4.15 4.77 -2.50
N ASN A 246 -3.08 5.13 -1.79
CA ASN A 246 -1.89 5.64 -2.43
C ASN A 246 -1.26 4.60 -3.38
N GLU A 247 -1.05 4.99 -4.63
CA GLU A 247 -0.22 4.32 -5.64
C GLU A 247 -0.41 2.80 -5.70
N PRO A 248 -1.63 2.31 -6.03
CA PRO A 248 -1.90 0.89 -6.02
C PRO A 248 -1.04 0.14 -7.05
N HIS A 249 -0.36 -0.91 -6.61
CA HIS A 249 0.40 -1.83 -7.46
C HIS A 249 -0.38 -3.13 -7.70
N ARG A 250 -0.36 -3.69 -8.91
CA ARG A 250 -1.16 -4.88 -9.28
C ARG A 250 -0.61 -6.22 -8.76
N GLY A 251 0.57 -6.21 -8.16
CA GLY A 251 1.27 -7.44 -7.80
C GLY A 251 1.61 -8.25 -9.04
N LEU A 252 1.23 -9.54 -9.05
CA LEU A 252 1.43 -10.45 -10.18
C LEU A 252 0.25 -10.47 -11.16
N VAL A 253 -0.89 -9.84 -10.84
CA VAL A 253 -2.10 -9.87 -11.68
C VAL A 253 -1.80 -9.34 -13.07
N GLY A 254 -1.90 -10.16 -14.12
CA GLY A 254 -1.56 -9.79 -15.50
C GLY A 254 -0.10 -9.97 -15.89
N VAL A 255 0.76 -10.56 -15.05
CA VAL A 255 2.11 -10.97 -15.44
C VAL A 255 2.02 -12.15 -16.42
N GLN A 256 2.59 -11.97 -17.61
CA GLN A 256 2.43 -12.92 -18.73
C GLN A 256 3.34 -14.14 -18.61
N ASP A 257 4.54 -13.97 -18.06
CA ASP A 257 5.52 -15.03 -17.86
C ASP A 257 6.37 -14.74 -16.63
N ILE A 258 6.18 -15.48 -15.54
CA ILE A 258 6.90 -15.26 -14.27
C ILE A 258 8.37 -15.71 -14.31
N SER A 259 8.81 -16.36 -15.39
CA SER A 259 10.20 -16.82 -15.55
C SER A 259 11.14 -15.76 -16.10
N VAL A 260 10.63 -14.58 -16.46
CA VAL A 260 11.41 -13.46 -16.99
C VAL A 260 11.03 -12.16 -16.29
N VAL A 261 11.96 -11.19 -16.29
CA VAL A 261 11.63 -9.83 -15.87
C VAL A 261 10.80 -9.18 -17.00
N PRO A 262 9.60 -8.65 -16.73
CA PRO A 262 8.77 -8.03 -17.75
C PRO A 262 9.44 -6.79 -18.38
N PRO A 263 9.30 -6.53 -19.69
CA PRO A 263 9.91 -5.37 -20.34
C PRO A 263 9.42 -4.01 -19.80
N ASP A 264 8.22 -3.97 -19.24
CA ASP A 264 7.61 -2.82 -18.57
C ASP A 264 8.18 -2.57 -17.15
N GLN A 265 8.94 -3.51 -16.59
CA GLN A 265 9.65 -3.33 -15.33
C GLN A 265 10.93 -2.50 -15.53
N GLN A 266 10.75 -1.18 -15.63
CA GLN A 266 11.85 -0.25 -15.88
C GLN A 266 12.70 0.07 -14.65
N LEU A 267 12.22 -0.21 -13.44
CA LEU A 267 12.96 0.07 -12.22
C LEU A 267 13.72 -1.19 -11.76
N GLN A 268 15.04 -1.20 -11.95
CA GLN A 268 15.92 -2.29 -11.52
C GLN A 268 17.20 -1.72 -10.90
N LEU A 269 17.56 -2.20 -9.70
CA LEU A 269 18.73 -1.77 -8.95
C LEU A 269 19.11 -2.84 -7.91
N GLY A 270 20.40 -3.16 -7.79
CA GLY A 270 20.86 -4.29 -6.98
C GLY A 270 20.43 -5.62 -7.61
N THR A 271 20.23 -6.65 -6.80
CA THR A 271 19.60 -7.89 -7.22
C THR A 271 18.18 -7.61 -7.75
N SER A 272 17.82 -8.23 -8.86
CA SER A 272 16.53 -8.07 -9.54
C SER A 272 16.03 -9.46 -9.96
N PRO A 273 15.30 -10.17 -9.09
CA PRO A 273 14.79 -11.50 -9.39
C PRO A 273 13.64 -11.45 -10.40
N THR A 274 13.50 -12.51 -11.19
CA THR A 274 12.19 -12.82 -11.80
C THR A 274 11.19 -13.22 -10.70
N ALA A 275 9.89 -13.11 -10.97
CA ALA A 275 8.88 -13.54 -9.99
C ALA A 275 9.06 -15.01 -9.56
N PHE A 276 9.47 -15.90 -10.48
CA PHE A 276 9.78 -17.28 -10.13
C PHE A 276 11.05 -17.42 -9.28
N GLN A 277 12.11 -16.67 -9.57
CA GLN A 277 13.30 -16.65 -8.70
C GLN A 277 12.96 -16.16 -7.29
N ALA A 278 12.15 -15.11 -7.17
CA ALA A 278 11.68 -14.62 -5.87
C ALA A 278 10.85 -15.67 -5.11
N MET A 279 10.06 -16.51 -5.81
CA MET A 279 9.36 -17.64 -5.19
C MET A 279 10.33 -18.72 -4.70
N LEU A 280 11.39 -19.01 -5.44
CA LEU A 280 12.41 -19.99 -5.09
C LEU A 280 13.22 -19.53 -3.87
N THR A 281 13.77 -18.31 -3.89
CA THR A 281 14.54 -17.76 -2.76
C THR A 281 13.69 -17.59 -1.52
N GLY A 282 12.43 -17.14 -1.64
CA GLY A 282 11.49 -17.15 -0.53
C GLY A 282 11.14 -18.54 0.03
N SER A 283 11.36 -19.59 -0.74
CA SER A 283 11.15 -20.98 -0.31
C SER A 283 12.44 -21.65 0.16
N GLY A 284 13.53 -20.89 0.31
CA GLY A 284 14.80 -21.36 0.81
C GLY A 284 15.71 -22.00 -0.24
N ARG A 285 15.53 -21.67 -1.52
CA ARG A 285 16.36 -22.19 -2.63
C ARG A 285 17.33 -21.14 -3.13
N ALA A 286 18.59 -21.52 -3.33
CA ALA A 286 19.59 -20.63 -3.88
C ALA A 286 19.31 -20.32 -5.36
N CYS A 287 19.42 -19.06 -5.77
CA CYS A 287 19.22 -18.61 -7.13
C CYS A 287 20.30 -17.61 -7.57
N GLU A 288 20.80 -17.75 -8.80
CA GLU A 288 21.61 -16.70 -9.42
C GLU A 288 20.73 -15.62 -10.03
N GLU A 289 20.67 -14.46 -9.39
CA GLU A 289 19.87 -13.31 -9.80
C GLU A 289 20.72 -12.31 -10.58
N THR A 290 20.12 -11.60 -11.53
CA THR A 290 20.83 -10.51 -12.21
C THR A 290 20.99 -9.32 -11.28
N THR A 291 22.16 -8.69 -11.31
CA THR A 291 22.42 -7.43 -10.60
C THR A 291 22.36 -6.25 -11.57
N TRP A 292 21.83 -5.13 -11.10
CA TRP A 292 21.59 -3.92 -11.89
C TRP A 292 22.13 -2.67 -11.20
N ALA A 293 22.55 -1.70 -12.00
CA ALA A 293 22.88 -0.35 -11.55
C ALA A 293 22.21 0.69 -12.44
N PHE A 294 22.05 1.91 -11.92
CA PHE A 294 21.57 3.05 -12.70
C PHE A 294 22.74 3.84 -13.29
N GLY A 295 22.72 4.05 -14.60
CA GLY A 295 23.61 4.95 -15.33
C GLY A 295 22.85 6.10 -15.98
N GLY A 296 23.54 6.93 -16.76
CA GLY A 296 22.94 8.10 -17.44
C GLY A 296 21.84 7.77 -18.47
N PHE A 297 21.79 6.53 -18.95
CA PHE A 297 20.77 6.03 -19.88
C PHE A 297 19.72 5.14 -19.21
N GLY A 298 19.65 5.15 -17.87
CA GLY A 298 18.76 4.31 -17.08
C GLY A 298 19.43 3.05 -16.53
N PRO A 299 18.63 2.03 -16.16
CA PRO A 299 19.15 0.80 -15.55
C PRO A 299 19.94 -0.01 -16.58
N HIS A 300 21.03 -0.62 -16.15
CA HIS A 300 21.78 -1.61 -16.94
C HIS A 300 22.24 -2.75 -16.04
N GLN A 301 22.29 -3.96 -16.61
CA GLN A 301 22.76 -5.13 -15.90
C GLN A 301 24.27 -5.01 -15.67
N THR A 302 24.70 -5.26 -14.43
CA THR A 302 26.10 -5.21 -14.00
C THR A 302 26.73 -6.58 -13.79
N GLY A 303 25.92 -7.62 -13.60
CA GLY A 303 26.42 -8.96 -13.31
C GLY A 303 25.33 -9.92 -12.85
N ARG A 304 25.75 -10.89 -12.02
CA ARG A 304 24.89 -11.85 -11.34
C ARG A 304 25.43 -12.09 -9.94
N GLU A 305 24.53 -12.36 -9.01
CA GLU A 305 24.84 -12.69 -7.62
C GLU A 305 24.05 -13.93 -7.20
N LEU A 306 24.69 -14.81 -6.43
CA LEU A 306 24.02 -15.96 -5.83
C LEU A 306 23.32 -15.52 -4.55
N VAL A 307 22.00 -15.46 -4.56
CA VAL A 307 21.18 -15.30 -3.36
C VAL A 307 20.95 -16.69 -2.78
N ASP A 308 21.54 -16.97 -1.62
CA ASP A 308 21.40 -18.26 -0.92
C ASP A 308 20.74 -18.09 0.46
N PRO A 309 19.44 -18.44 0.58
CA PRO A 309 18.75 -18.42 1.86
C PRO A 309 19.16 -19.54 2.82
N GLU A 310 19.97 -20.51 2.40
CA GLU A 310 20.43 -21.65 3.21
C GLU A 310 19.29 -22.47 3.83
N GLY A 311 18.18 -22.60 3.09
CA GLY A 311 16.98 -23.31 3.55
C GLY A 311 16.03 -22.51 4.43
N GLU A 312 16.39 -21.27 4.81
CA GLU A 312 15.43 -20.37 5.47
C GLU A 312 14.31 -19.96 4.52
N SER A 313 13.09 -19.85 5.05
CA SER A 313 11.91 -19.51 4.25
C SER A 313 11.29 -18.18 4.68
N ALA A 314 10.84 -17.40 3.69
CA ALA A 314 9.99 -16.22 3.85
C ALA A 314 8.57 -16.57 4.29
N TRP A 315 8.20 -17.86 4.31
CA TRP A 315 6.91 -18.34 4.80
C TRP A 315 7.01 -18.71 6.28
N LEU A 316 5.92 -18.52 7.01
CA LEU A 316 5.80 -18.91 8.41
C LEU A 316 5.96 -20.42 8.56
N PRO A 317 6.59 -20.90 9.64
CA PRO A 317 6.68 -22.32 9.90
C PRO A 317 5.31 -22.93 10.14
N ALA A 318 5.16 -24.24 9.87
CA ALA A 318 3.92 -24.98 10.12
C ALA A 318 3.47 -24.93 11.59
N SER A 319 4.39 -24.66 12.52
CA SER A 319 4.13 -24.53 13.95
C SER A 319 3.76 -23.10 14.40
N TYR A 320 3.58 -22.16 13.48
CA TYR A 320 3.21 -20.79 13.84
C TYR A 320 1.85 -20.76 14.54
N ASP A 321 1.77 -19.96 15.60
CA ASP A 321 0.58 -19.85 16.43
C ASP A 321 -0.37 -18.76 15.91
N ASP A 322 -1.40 -19.18 15.17
CA ASP A 322 -2.47 -18.31 14.69
C ASP A 322 -3.40 -17.79 15.83
N HIS A 323 -3.31 -18.33 17.06
CA HIS A 323 -4.14 -17.87 18.19
C HIS A 323 -3.90 -16.41 18.55
N LYS A 324 -2.70 -15.87 18.29
CA LYS A 324 -2.35 -14.48 18.57
C LYS A 324 -3.36 -13.47 18.00
N TYR A 325 -3.79 -13.67 16.76
CA TYR A 325 -4.79 -12.83 16.09
C TYR A 325 -6.13 -13.53 15.87
N GLY A 326 -6.31 -14.71 16.48
CA GLY A 326 -7.55 -15.47 16.41
C GLY A 326 -7.86 -16.03 15.02
N TRP A 327 -6.84 -16.32 14.21
CA TRP A 327 -7.05 -16.88 12.88
C TRP A 327 -7.36 -18.38 12.93
N LYS A 328 -8.25 -18.79 12.04
CA LYS A 328 -8.51 -20.19 11.69
C LYS A 328 -8.28 -20.33 10.20
N ARG A 329 -7.16 -20.93 9.81
CA ARG A 329 -6.86 -21.23 8.41
C ARG A 329 -7.64 -22.44 7.95
N ASP A 330 -8.06 -22.39 6.70
CA ASP A 330 -8.61 -23.57 6.04
C ASP A 330 -7.55 -24.69 5.98
N PRO A 331 -7.91 -25.97 6.20
CA PRO A 331 -6.98 -27.09 6.14
C PRO A 331 -6.21 -27.22 4.81
N GLU A 332 -6.72 -26.67 3.72
CA GLU A 332 -6.01 -26.64 2.43
C GLU A 332 -4.92 -25.57 2.36
N TRP A 333 -4.91 -24.58 3.26
CA TRP A 333 -3.84 -23.59 3.38
C TRP A 333 -2.80 -24.05 4.41
N LYS A 334 -1.73 -24.65 3.91
CA LYS A 334 -0.64 -25.16 4.75
C LYS A 334 0.40 -24.09 5.02
N LEU A 335 0.67 -23.78 6.29
CA LEU A 335 1.86 -23.03 6.68
C LEU A 335 3.12 -23.91 6.56
N GLY A 336 4.28 -23.28 6.43
CA GLY A 336 5.56 -23.93 6.15
C GLY A 336 5.80 -24.24 4.68
N GLU A 337 4.82 -23.98 3.81
CA GLU A 337 4.90 -24.23 2.37
C GLU A 337 4.63 -22.95 1.58
N CYS A 338 5.27 -22.80 0.43
CA CYS A 338 5.02 -21.68 -0.47
C CYS A 338 3.58 -21.67 -0.98
N LEU A 339 2.87 -20.56 -0.79
CA LEU A 339 1.46 -20.44 -1.20
C LEU A 339 1.27 -20.74 -2.69
N TRP A 340 2.18 -20.26 -3.53
CA TRP A 340 2.10 -20.46 -4.98
C TRP A 340 2.38 -21.92 -5.40
N ALA A 341 3.23 -22.64 -4.65
CA ALA A 341 3.43 -24.08 -4.85
C ALA A 341 2.15 -24.87 -4.54
N GLN A 342 1.43 -24.50 -3.46
CA GLN A 342 0.15 -25.10 -3.08
C GLN A 342 -0.94 -24.93 -4.16
N HIS A 343 -0.77 -23.94 -5.04
CA HIS A 343 -1.64 -23.65 -6.18
C HIS A 343 -1.12 -24.20 -7.52
N GLY A 344 -0.05 -25.02 -7.49
CA GLY A 344 0.49 -25.68 -8.67
C GLY A 344 1.22 -24.75 -9.64
N VAL A 345 1.71 -23.61 -9.16
CA VAL A 345 2.54 -22.70 -9.97
C VAL A 345 3.89 -23.35 -10.27
N TRP A 346 4.47 -24.03 -9.29
CA TRP A 346 5.76 -24.73 -9.38
C TRP A 346 5.79 -25.94 -8.44
N ASP A 347 6.71 -26.87 -8.70
CA ASP A 347 6.90 -28.10 -7.93
C ASP A 347 8.07 -27.96 -6.93
N PRO A 348 7.81 -27.98 -5.60
CA PRO A 348 8.84 -27.82 -4.59
C PRO A 348 9.74 -29.04 -4.39
N SER A 349 9.43 -30.18 -4.99
CA SER A 349 10.27 -31.39 -4.95
C SER A 349 11.33 -31.42 -6.03
N THR A 350 11.12 -30.69 -7.12
CA THR A 350 12.01 -30.64 -8.29
C THR A 350 12.47 -29.23 -8.66
N ASP A 351 12.02 -28.21 -7.91
CA ASP A 351 12.22 -26.79 -8.17
C ASP A 351 11.80 -26.36 -9.60
N ARG A 352 10.83 -27.08 -10.18
CA ARG A 352 10.40 -26.88 -11.57
C ARG A 352 9.20 -25.95 -11.66
N LEU A 353 9.30 -24.93 -12.50
CA LEU A 353 8.14 -24.10 -12.90
C LEU A 353 7.13 -24.94 -13.70
N LEU A 354 5.87 -24.97 -13.24
CA LEU A 354 4.80 -25.73 -13.86
C LEU A 354 3.89 -24.84 -14.72
N ARG A 355 3.59 -23.62 -14.26
CA ARG A 355 2.66 -22.69 -14.91
C ARG A 355 3.24 -21.27 -14.93
N LYS A 356 3.98 -20.96 -16.00
CA LYS A 356 4.63 -19.65 -16.16
C LYS A 356 3.66 -18.49 -16.36
N ASP A 357 2.48 -18.77 -16.89
CA ASP A 357 1.41 -17.81 -17.23
C ASP A 357 0.25 -17.84 -16.23
N TYR A 358 0.48 -18.36 -15.01
CA TYR A 358 -0.57 -18.55 -13.99
C TYR A 358 -1.39 -17.30 -13.71
N PHE A 359 -0.75 -16.12 -13.74
CA PHE A 359 -1.37 -14.82 -13.46
C PHE A 359 -1.78 -14.03 -14.72
N ALA A 360 -1.56 -14.60 -15.90
CA ALA A 360 -1.71 -13.88 -17.16
C ALA A 360 -3.17 -13.72 -17.61
N LYS A 361 -4.09 -14.52 -17.06
CA LYS A 361 -5.49 -14.60 -17.49
C LYS A 361 -6.42 -14.77 -16.29
N LYS A 362 -7.65 -14.26 -16.40
CA LYS A 362 -8.70 -14.55 -15.42
C LYS A 362 -9.01 -16.05 -15.42
N PRO A 363 -8.97 -16.74 -14.27
CA PRO A 363 -9.16 -18.20 -14.23
C PRO A 363 -10.51 -18.66 -14.78
N GLN A 364 -11.58 -17.89 -14.57
CA GLN A 364 -12.95 -18.28 -14.91
C GLN A 364 -13.30 -18.03 -16.38
N SER A 365 -12.79 -16.93 -16.97
CA SER A 365 -13.12 -16.54 -18.35
C SER A 365 -11.99 -16.84 -19.35
N GLY A 366 -10.76 -17.03 -18.90
CA GLY A 366 -9.57 -17.13 -19.77
C GLY A 366 -9.18 -15.82 -20.45
N GLU A 367 -9.85 -14.71 -20.12
CA GLU A 367 -9.56 -13.37 -20.64
C GLU A 367 -8.13 -12.93 -20.24
N PRO A 368 -7.32 -12.45 -21.18
CA PRO A 368 -6.00 -11.88 -20.88
C PRO A 368 -6.09 -10.73 -19.88
N LEU A 369 -5.21 -10.74 -18.90
CA LEU A 369 -5.05 -9.67 -17.92
C LEU A 369 -3.85 -8.79 -18.28
N ASN A 370 -4.04 -7.48 -18.14
CA ASN A 370 -3.02 -6.43 -18.25
C ASN A 370 -3.40 -5.29 -17.29
N TYR A 371 -2.67 -4.17 -17.30
CA TYR A 371 -2.98 -3.01 -16.46
C TYR A 371 -4.39 -2.45 -16.72
N ASP A 372 -4.81 -2.34 -17.97
CA ASP A 372 -6.13 -1.82 -18.34
C ASP A 372 -7.26 -2.68 -17.75
N VAL A 373 -7.21 -4.00 -17.95
CA VAL A 373 -8.21 -4.93 -17.39
C VAL A 373 -8.13 -4.95 -15.87
N PHE A 374 -6.93 -4.89 -15.27
CA PHE A 374 -6.77 -4.80 -13.81
C PHE A 374 -7.47 -3.55 -13.25
N THR A 375 -7.19 -2.39 -13.82
CA THR A 375 -7.74 -1.11 -13.42
C THR A 375 -9.26 -1.14 -13.51
N ASN A 376 -9.81 -1.58 -14.64
CA ASN A 376 -11.25 -1.59 -14.89
C ASN A 376 -12.02 -2.72 -14.19
N THR A 377 -11.34 -3.69 -13.56
CA THR A 377 -11.99 -4.79 -12.82
C THR A 377 -11.61 -4.79 -11.35
N TYR A 378 -10.49 -5.41 -10.97
CA TYR A 378 -10.09 -5.60 -9.57
C TYR A 378 -9.97 -4.28 -8.79
N PHE A 379 -9.34 -3.27 -9.39
CA PHE A 379 -9.22 -1.96 -8.74
C PHE A 379 -10.58 -1.27 -8.61
N MET A 380 -11.38 -1.21 -9.67
CA MET A 380 -12.70 -0.58 -9.62
C MET A 380 -13.69 -1.32 -8.69
N GLU A 381 -13.61 -2.65 -8.56
CA GLU A 381 -14.40 -3.41 -7.58
C GLU A 381 -14.08 -2.96 -6.14
N HIS A 382 -12.80 -2.90 -5.80
CA HIS A 382 -12.37 -2.39 -4.49
C HIS A 382 -12.72 -0.91 -4.30
N TYR A 383 -12.51 -0.07 -5.31
CA TYR A 383 -12.84 1.36 -5.25
C TYR A 383 -14.32 1.57 -4.93
N ARG A 384 -15.22 0.80 -5.56
CA ARG A 384 -16.65 0.82 -5.24
C ARG A 384 -16.90 0.48 -3.77
N ALA A 385 -16.36 -0.63 -3.30
CA ALA A 385 -16.53 -1.04 -1.90
C ALA A 385 -16.01 0.00 -0.91
N TYR A 386 -14.84 0.59 -1.18
CA TYR A 386 -14.27 1.66 -0.37
C TYR A 386 -15.14 2.94 -0.40
N LYS A 387 -15.50 3.41 -1.60
CA LYS A 387 -16.38 4.57 -1.80
C LYS A 387 -17.70 4.40 -1.05
N ASP A 388 -18.35 3.25 -1.20
CA ASP A 388 -19.64 2.97 -0.57
C ASP A 388 -19.51 2.91 0.95
N ALA A 389 -18.41 2.39 1.48
CA ALA A 389 -18.12 2.38 2.91
C ALA A 389 -17.95 3.80 3.48
N ILE A 390 -17.14 4.65 2.84
CA ILE A 390 -16.96 6.06 3.26
C ILE A 390 -18.28 6.83 3.14
N ARG A 391 -18.99 6.69 2.02
CA ARG A 391 -20.27 7.39 1.78
C ARG A 391 -21.44 6.86 2.59
N SER A 392 -21.33 5.66 3.18
CA SER A 392 -22.28 5.21 4.19
C SER A 392 -22.24 6.06 5.46
N VAL A 393 -21.12 6.75 5.71
CA VAL A 393 -20.92 7.69 6.82
C VAL A 393 -21.19 9.12 6.36
N TRP A 394 -20.54 9.56 5.29
CA TRP A 394 -20.67 10.91 4.74
C TRP A 394 -21.01 10.88 3.24
N PRO A 395 -22.31 10.87 2.88
CA PRO A 395 -22.74 10.70 1.48
C PRO A 395 -22.20 11.76 0.51
N GLU A 396 -21.92 12.97 1.00
CA GLU A 396 -21.45 14.11 0.19
C GLU A 396 -19.92 14.14 0.01
N SER A 397 -19.18 13.17 0.58
CA SER A 397 -17.72 13.16 0.51
C SER A 397 -17.21 13.18 -0.94
N ILE A 398 -16.29 14.11 -1.23
CA ILE A 398 -15.54 14.08 -2.48
C ILE A 398 -14.64 12.85 -2.46
N MET A 399 -14.68 12.05 -3.54
CA MET A 399 -13.90 10.83 -3.64
C MET A 399 -12.75 11.04 -4.61
N LEU A 400 -11.52 11.04 -4.10
CA LEU A 400 -10.32 11.11 -4.91
C LEU A 400 -9.95 9.69 -5.32
N CYS A 401 -10.24 9.35 -6.58
CA CYS A 401 -9.89 8.07 -7.17
C CYS A 401 -8.45 8.13 -7.66
N GLN A 402 -7.55 7.44 -6.95
CA GLN A 402 -6.14 7.31 -7.31
C GLN A 402 -5.91 5.93 -7.94
N PRO A 403 -5.95 5.81 -9.28
CA PRO A 403 -5.59 4.57 -9.97
C PRO A 403 -4.07 4.34 -9.95
N PRO A 404 -3.59 3.19 -10.46
CA PRO A 404 -2.16 2.90 -10.58
C PRO A 404 -1.37 4.03 -11.25
N VAL A 405 -0.14 4.22 -10.78
CA VAL A 405 0.77 5.30 -11.19
C VAL A 405 1.14 5.14 -12.66
N MET A 406 1.09 6.24 -13.43
CA MET A 406 1.46 6.26 -14.86
C MET A 406 0.63 5.34 -15.77
N GLU A 407 -0.51 4.81 -15.29
CA GLU A 407 -1.41 3.97 -16.08
C GLU A 407 -2.59 4.76 -16.65
N VAL A 408 -3.26 4.16 -17.64
CA VAL A 408 -4.48 4.72 -18.21
C VAL A 408 -5.57 4.78 -17.13
N PRO A 409 -6.30 5.91 -16.99
CA PRO A 409 -7.39 6.04 -16.04
C PRO A 409 -8.50 5.00 -16.29
N PRO A 410 -9.28 4.62 -15.26
CA PRO A 410 -10.43 3.75 -15.46
C PRO A 410 -11.45 4.36 -16.44
N ASP A 411 -12.11 3.51 -17.22
CA ASP A 411 -13.17 3.90 -18.15
C ASP A 411 -14.50 4.03 -17.40
N LEU A 412 -14.79 5.25 -16.96
CA LEU A 412 -15.94 5.52 -16.09
C LEU A 412 -17.10 6.20 -16.81
N LYS A 413 -16.87 6.86 -17.95
CA LYS A 413 -17.84 7.80 -18.53
C LYS A 413 -19.10 7.06 -19.00
N GLY A 414 -20.27 7.47 -18.50
CA GLY A 414 -21.55 6.82 -18.76
C GLY A 414 -21.74 5.46 -18.08
N SER A 415 -20.78 5.03 -17.26
CA SER A 415 -20.90 3.82 -16.45
C SER A 415 -21.65 4.09 -15.14
N PHE A 416 -21.91 3.03 -14.36
CA PHE A 416 -22.42 3.14 -13.00
C PHE A 416 -21.48 3.93 -12.06
N ASP A 417 -20.18 3.98 -12.38
CA ASP A 417 -19.16 4.67 -11.60
C ASP A 417 -18.86 6.09 -12.10
N ASP A 418 -19.63 6.61 -13.08
CA ASP A 418 -19.55 8.01 -13.52
C ASP A 418 -20.10 8.95 -12.44
N ASP A 419 -19.25 9.26 -11.48
CA ASP A 419 -19.60 10.01 -10.28
C ASP A 419 -19.24 11.50 -10.42
N PRO A 420 -20.22 12.43 -10.43
CA PRO A 420 -19.95 13.86 -10.54
C PRO A 420 -19.22 14.44 -9.33
N ASN A 421 -19.13 13.70 -8.22
CA ASN A 421 -18.42 14.08 -7.00
C ASN A 421 -17.11 13.28 -6.82
N MET A 422 -16.54 12.79 -7.92
CA MET A 422 -15.24 12.12 -7.97
C MET A 422 -14.17 13.04 -8.58
N ILE A 423 -12.94 12.97 -8.04
CA ILE A 423 -11.74 13.55 -8.63
C ILE A 423 -10.86 12.40 -9.13
N HIS A 424 -10.37 12.49 -10.37
CA HIS A 424 -9.30 11.64 -10.84
C HIS A 424 -7.95 12.15 -10.29
N ALA A 425 -7.35 11.42 -9.37
CA ALA A 425 -6.19 11.81 -8.57
C ALA A 425 -4.93 10.99 -8.92
N VAL A 426 -4.63 10.85 -10.22
CA VAL A 426 -3.46 10.08 -10.67
C VAL A 426 -2.14 10.73 -10.26
N HIS A 427 -1.18 9.90 -9.88
CA HIS A 427 0.20 10.31 -9.70
C HIS A 427 0.97 10.25 -11.03
N TYR A 428 1.76 11.30 -11.28
CA TYR A 428 2.66 11.39 -12.42
C TYR A 428 4.06 11.73 -11.93
N TYR A 429 5.05 11.03 -12.49
CA TYR A 429 6.46 11.30 -12.23
C TYR A 429 7.21 11.54 -13.52
N ASP A 430 8.01 12.59 -13.56
CA ASP A 430 9.10 12.67 -14.50
C ASP A 430 10.24 11.77 -13.99
N GLY A 431 10.47 10.64 -14.67
CA GLY A 431 11.41 9.61 -14.22
C GLY A 431 12.85 10.13 -14.07
N LEU A 432 13.26 11.08 -14.91
CA LEU A 432 14.59 11.69 -14.84
C LEU A 432 14.72 12.55 -13.57
N THR A 433 13.75 13.44 -13.32
CA THR A 433 13.70 14.29 -12.12
C THR A 433 13.63 13.44 -10.86
N LEU A 434 12.81 12.38 -10.85
CA LEU A 434 12.63 11.50 -9.70
C LEU A 434 13.94 10.78 -9.32
N LEU A 435 14.65 10.23 -10.31
CA LEU A 435 15.88 9.47 -10.08
C LEU A 435 17.07 10.38 -9.78
N THR A 436 17.18 11.53 -10.46
CA THR A 436 18.33 12.44 -10.32
C THR A 436 18.18 13.45 -9.18
N LYS A 437 16.95 13.68 -8.69
CA LYS A 437 16.63 14.72 -7.69
C LYS A 437 17.02 16.14 -8.12
N HIS A 438 17.06 16.40 -9.42
CA HIS A 438 17.33 17.72 -10.00
C HIS A 438 16.11 18.18 -10.81
N TRP A 439 15.68 19.43 -10.61
CA TRP A 439 14.57 20.09 -11.32
C TRP A 439 15.06 21.21 -12.26
#